data_AF-A0A2V0PDM4-F1
#
_entry.id   AF-A0A2V0PDM4-F1
#
_cell.length_a   1.000
_cell.length_b   1.000
_cell.length_c   1.000
_cell.angle_alpha   90.00
_cell.angle_beta   90.00
_cell.angle_gamma   90.00
#
_symmetry.space_group_name_H-M   'P 1'
#
loop_
_entity.id
_entity.type
_entity.pdbx_description
1 polymer ?
#
loop_
_entity_poly.entity_id
_entity_poly.type
_entity_poly.pdbx_seq_one_letter_code
_entity_poly.pdbx_strand_id
1 'polypeptide(L)'
;MHFMHESHPLAGWFRRHALIKVWSGKHYPAYFDTAVRLGALYAMGGVLLDWDLAVTSEFPVALYSTPWCQTLDGARALGAPAHSPVLRLFLKMFASGFPGYTHGGTWPVATHDLWHQACPFSQVLGDAVPGLPDLQNYISQRPVSAPLEQPLPHFGAMWLDMRSRYLASVGNPAVNLGDEVQGIAAAQWLPYVDAHVERDDLALSLPGSAGAVTDGQITMFANAWYGTVNMTWPPSPRINPIMLAVHVEPKVLPLFSSPASVAYLKAHSPVGARDTVTLEFFQSLGVETFLSRCMTLTMQRVVAVPRTDCPVVIVDVHPTALKFMPSDVQRKACHVSPKFFDHGTGERLDGVARYGHAFSLLEEYASAGVLVTSRLHAALPALAMGVPVVLVMTDRMPGGGGSADKNQRFSGLQELVHHVDLTALEDPADWFERFKWFAPPKNPGESELKRIRCQMLDHLSKHHPELVDSIRVFDASGVFDCEDFAAAAQNSQ
;
A
#
# COMPACT_ATOMS: atom_id res chain seq x y z
N MET A 1 -17.52 6.76 -7.25
CA MET A 1 -16.71 7.89 -6.76
C MET A 1 -16.17 8.69 -7.95
N HIS A 2 -16.40 10.01 -8.04
CA HIS A 2 -15.93 10.87 -9.14
C HIS A 2 -14.49 11.41 -8.95
N PHE A 3 -13.81 11.09 -7.84
CA PHE A 3 -12.55 11.70 -7.42
C PHE A 3 -11.29 11.12 -8.08
N MET A 4 -11.42 9.97 -8.74
CA MET A 4 -10.31 9.20 -9.33
C MET A 4 -10.15 9.44 -10.85
N HIS A 5 -11.05 10.22 -11.45
CA HIS A 5 -10.88 10.67 -12.83
C HIS A 5 -9.64 11.56 -12.92
N GLU A 6 -8.80 11.39 -13.94
CA GLU A 6 -7.49 12.06 -14.02
C GLU A 6 -7.57 13.59 -14.02
N SER A 7 -8.72 14.15 -14.41
CA SER A 7 -8.96 15.59 -14.37
C SER A 7 -9.25 16.14 -12.96
N HIS A 8 -9.55 15.28 -11.98
CA HIS A 8 -9.87 15.71 -10.62
C HIS A 8 -8.61 16.19 -9.90
N PRO A 9 -8.62 17.37 -9.23
CA PRO A 9 -7.42 17.92 -8.58
C PRO A 9 -6.76 17.04 -7.53
N LEU A 10 -7.53 16.15 -6.89
CA LEU A 10 -7.04 15.21 -5.87
C LEU A 10 -6.70 13.81 -6.40
N ALA A 11 -6.84 13.54 -7.70
CA ALA A 11 -6.65 12.19 -8.23
C ALA A 11 -5.28 11.61 -7.89
N GLY A 12 -4.21 12.40 -8.02
CA GLY A 12 -2.86 11.99 -7.64
C GLY A 12 -2.69 11.74 -6.13
N TRP A 13 -3.36 12.53 -5.29
CA TRP A 13 -3.32 12.37 -3.83
C TRP A 13 -4.00 11.05 -3.40
N PHE A 14 -5.21 10.77 -3.91
CA PHE A 14 -5.92 9.52 -3.61
C PHE A 14 -5.15 8.29 -4.11
N ARG A 15 -4.53 8.35 -5.30
CA ARG A 15 -3.73 7.24 -5.82
C ARG A 15 -2.39 7.03 -5.09
N ARG A 16 -1.98 7.97 -4.24
CA ARG A 16 -0.81 7.86 -3.33
C ARG A 16 -1.21 7.53 -1.89
N HIS A 17 -2.48 7.18 -1.63
CA HIS A 17 -3.02 7.03 -0.28
C HIS A 17 -2.18 6.11 0.63
N ALA A 18 -1.69 4.97 0.12
CA ALA A 18 -0.89 4.04 0.91
C ALA A 18 0.40 4.68 1.44
N LEU A 19 1.11 5.45 0.61
CA LEU A 19 2.31 6.19 1.04
C LEU A 19 1.95 7.32 2.00
N ILE A 20 0.88 8.06 1.72
CA ILE A 20 0.45 9.18 2.57
C ILE A 20 0.03 8.67 3.96
N LYS A 21 -0.61 7.50 4.06
CA LYS A 21 -0.90 6.83 5.34
C LYS A 21 0.36 6.55 6.14
N VAL A 22 1.41 6.06 5.50
CA VAL A 22 2.71 5.81 6.15
C VAL A 22 3.36 7.10 6.60
N TRP A 23 3.32 8.16 5.79
CA TRP A 23 3.93 9.45 6.14
C TRP A 23 3.17 10.19 7.24
N SER A 24 1.86 10.30 7.13
CA SER A 24 1.03 11.13 8.02
C SER A 24 0.52 10.41 9.27
N GLY A 25 0.61 9.08 9.30
CA GLY A 25 0.18 8.24 10.41
C GLY A 25 -1.17 8.64 10.97
N LYS A 26 -1.26 8.85 12.29
CA LYS A 26 -2.52 9.20 12.96
C LYS A 26 -3.21 10.48 12.46
N HIS A 27 -2.52 11.33 11.69
CA HIS A 27 -3.13 12.50 11.07
C HIS A 27 -3.90 12.19 9.78
N TYR A 28 -3.63 11.03 9.15
CA TYR A 28 -4.23 10.65 7.87
C TYR A 28 -5.77 10.69 7.86
N PRO A 29 -6.50 10.20 8.88
CA PRO A 29 -7.97 10.22 8.85
C PRO A 29 -8.56 11.63 8.71
N ALA A 30 -7.99 12.61 9.40
CA ALA A 30 -8.42 14.01 9.29
C ALA A 30 -8.15 14.58 7.90
N TYR A 31 -6.98 14.29 7.33
CA TYR A 31 -6.65 14.69 5.97
C TYR A 31 -7.58 14.07 4.93
N PHE A 32 -7.90 12.80 5.10
CA PHE A 32 -8.83 12.10 4.23
C PHE A 32 -10.24 12.69 4.30
N ASP A 33 -10.76 12.98 5.50
CA ASP A 33 -12.05 13.65 5.69
C ASP A 33 -12.10 14.98 4.93
N THR A 34 -11.09 15.84 5.11
CA THR A 34 -10.95 17.10 4.38
C THR A 34 -10.91 16.89 2.87
N ALA A 35 -10.08 15.95 2.39
CA ALA A 35 -9.93 15.65 0.97
C ALA A 35 -11.26 15.20 0.32
N VAL A 36 -11.97 14.27 0.96
CA VAL A 36 -13.25 13.74 0.46
C VAL A 36 -14.32 14.83 0.43
N ARG A 37 -14.46 15.63 1.49
CA ARG A 37 -15.49 16.68 1.56
C ARG A 37 -15.28 17.76 0.52
N LEU A 38 -14.05 18.29 0.44
CA LEU A 38 -13.73 19.33 -0.53
C LEU A 38 -13.78 18.80 -1.97
N GLY A 39 -13.35 17.55 -2.18
CA GLY A 39 -13.47 16.87 -3.47
C GLY A 39 -14.93 16.69 -3.89
N ALA A 40 -15.79 16.22 -2.99
CA ALA A 40 -17.23 16.04 -3.20
C ALA A 40 -17.90 17.37 -3.57
N LEU A 41 -17.63 18.41 -2.78
CA LEU A 41 -18.16 19.75 -3.03
C LEU A 41 -17.66 20.33 -4.36
N TYR A 42 -16.40 20.11 -4.73
CA TYR A 42 -15.88 20.51 -6.03
C TYR A 42 -16.54 19.76 -7.19
N ALA A 43 -16.76 18.45 -7.06
CA ALA A 43 -17.29 17.63 -8.14
C ALA A 43 -18.79 17.84 -8.37
N MET A 44 -19.57 17.95 -7.28
CA MET A 44 -21.03 18.00 -7.35
C MET A 44 -21.60 19.40 -7.16
N GLY A 45 -20.83 20.33 -6.60
CA GLY A 45 -21.37 21.57 -6.07
C GLY A 45 -22.34 21.30 -4.91
N GLY A 46 -23.12 22.31 -4.53
CA GLY A 46 -24.15 22.13 -3.52
C GLY A 46 -23.78 22.72 -2.17
N VAL A 47 -24.41 22.17 -1.13
CA VAL A 47 -24.11 22.43 0.28
C VAL A 47 -23.78 21.11 0.96
N LEU A 48 -22.66 21.06 1.66
CA LEU A 48 -22.18 19.95 2.46
C LEU A 48 -22.31 20.32 3.93
N LEU A 49 -23.00 19.48 4.70
CA LEU A 49 -23.23 19.67 6.13
C LEU A 49 -22.63 18.51 6.90
N ASP A 50 -22.06 18.80 8.08
CA ASP A 50 -21.76 17.75 9.06
C ASP A 50 -23.05 17.07 9.54
N TRP A 51 -22.90 15.84 10.01
CA TRP A 51 -24.01 14.92 10.28
C TRP A 51 -24.88 15.33 11.48
N ASP A 52 -24.32 16.17 12.35
CA ASP A 52 -24.96 16.82 13.47
C ASP A 52 -25.71 18.09 13.06
N LEU A 53 -25.79 18.44 11.78
CA LEU A 53 -26.65 19.50 11.27
C LEU A 53 -27.87 18.92 10.54
N ALA A 54 -29.03 19.53 10.77
CA ALA A 54 -30.26 19.24 10.05
C ALA A 54 -30.69 20.44 9.20
N VAL A 55 -31.11 20.19 7.96
CA VAL A 55 -31.83 21.17 7.14
C VAL A 55 -33.24 21.35 7.70
N THR A 56 -33.59 22.58 8.06
CA THR A 56 -34.91 22.94 8.61
C THR A 56 -35.80 23.65 7.61
N SER A 57 -35.22 24.26 6.58
CA SER A 57 -35.95 24.94 5.51
C SER A 57 -35.18 24.90 4.19
N GLU A 58 -35.84 25.27 3.09
CA GLU A 58 -35.23 25.27 1.76
C GLU A 58 -34.10 26.30 1.66
N PHE A 59 -32.94 25.88 1.14
CA PHE A 59 -31.80 26.77 0.99
C PHE A 59 -31.99 27.76 -0.17
N PRO A 60 -31.68 29.04 0.04
CA PRO A 60 -31.71 30.04 -1.01
C PRO A 60 -30.60 29.80 -2.04
N VAL A 61 -30.86 30.18 -3.29
CA VAL A 61 -29.96 30.00 -4.44
C VAL A 61 -28.53 30.51 -4.17
N ALA A 62 -28.40 31.58 -3.39
CA ALA A 62 -27.12 32.19 -3.02
C ALA A 62 -26.14 31.20 -2.36
N LEU A 63 -26.63 30.20 -1.61
CA LEU A 63 -25.80 29.20 -0.94
C LEU A 63 -25.15 28.21 -1.91
N TYR A 64 -25.62 28.15 -3.16
CA TYR A 64 -25.09 27.26 -4.20
C TYR A 64 -24.18 28.00 -5.19
N SER A 65 -24.27 29.33 -5.26
CA SER A 65 -23.65 30.13 -6.33
C SER A 65 -22.21 30.57 -6.04
N THR A 66 -21.82 30.65 -4.78
CA THR A 66 -20.50 31.13 -4.36
C THR A 66 -19.88 30.17 -3.38
N PRO A 67 -18.55 29.97 -3.39
CA PRO A 67 -17.87 29.25 -2.32
C PRO A 67 -18.03 29.95 -0.97
N TRP A 68 -18.27 29.20 0.09
CA TRP A 68 -18.30 29.66 1.49
C TRP A 68 -18.07 28.50 2.46
N CYS A 69 -17.67 28.81 3.69
CA CYS A 69 -17.58 27.85 4.79
C CYS A 69 -17.89 28.53 6.11
N GLN A 70 -18.69 27.90 6.94
CA GLN A 70 -19.00 28.36 8.29
C GLN A 70 -18.96 27.21 9.29
N THR A 71 -18.60 27.55 10.53
CA THR A 71 -18.66 26.63 11.68
C THR A 71 -19.82 27.06 12.58
N LEU A 72 -20.69 26.12 12.94
CA LEU A 72 -21.82 26.33 13.85
C LEU A 72 -21.70 25.32 15.00
N ASP A 73 -21.40 25.80 16.20
CA ASP A 73 -21.27 24.97 17.41
C ASP A 73 -20.38 23.72 17.23
N GLY A 74 -19.28 23.88 16.48
CA GLY A 74 -18.31 22.82 16.17
C GLY A 74 -18.58 22.05 14.88
N ALA A 75 -19.79 22.15 14.33
CA ALA A 75 -20.19 21.51 13.07
C ALA A 75 -19.83 22.37 11.85
N ARG A 76 -19.49 21.73 10.73
CA ARG A 76 -19.11 22.41 9.49
C ARG A 76 -20.26 22.46 8.49
N ALA A 77 -20.41 23.61 7.86
CA ALA A 77 -21.24 23.80 6.69
C ALA A 77 -20.44 24.47 5.58
N LEU A 78 -20.41 23.87 4.40
CA LEU A 78 -19.68 24.35 3.24
C LEU A 78 -20.62 24.42 2.05
N GLY A 79 -20.48 25.44 1.20
CA GLY A 79 -21.22 25.49 -0.06
C GLY A 79 -20.36 26.05 -1.18
N ALA A 80 -20.61 25.59 -2.40
CA ALA A 80 -19.94 26.08 -3.60
C ALA A 80 -20.66 25.61 -4.89
N PRO A 81 -20.47 26.32 -6.00
CA PRO A 81 -20.87 25.80 -7.30
C PRO A 81 -19.95 24.64 -7.72
N ALA A 82 -20.50 23.71 -8.49
CA ALA A 82 -19.73 22.62 -9.08
C ALA A 82 -18.57 23.19 -9.92
N HIS A 83 -17.43 22.54 -9.83
CA HIS A 83 -16.18 22.93 -10.50
C HIS A 83 -15.67 24.34 -10.18
N SER A 84 -16.03 24.89 -9.02
CA SER A 84 -15.54 26.19 -8.54
C SER A 84 -14.02 26.37 -8.73
N PRO A 85 -13.56 27.45 -9.40
CA PRO A 85 -12.15 27.74 -9.57
C PRO A 85 -11.41 27.91 -8.23
N VAL A 86 -12.09 28.46 -7.21
CA VAL A 86 -11.51 28.64 -5.88
C VAL A 86 -11.27 27.29 -5.22
N LEU A 87 -12.27 26.40 -5.21
CA LEU A 87 -12.09 25.06 -4.66
C LEU A 87 -11.02 24.29 -5.44
N ARG A 88 -10.94 24.46 -6.76
CA ARG A 88 -9.88 23.85 -7.57
C ARG A 88 -8.48 24.27 -7.10
N LEU A 89 -8.27 25.56 -6.82
CA LEU A 89 -7.00 26.06 -6.31
C LEU A 89 -6.69 25.49 -4.93
N PHE A 90 -7.67 25.48 -4.03
CA PHE A 90 -7.54 24.92 -2.68
C PHE A 90 -7.21 23.43 -2.69
N LEU A 91 -7.89 22.65 -3.51
CA LEU A 91 -7.61 21.22 -3.66
C LEU A 91 -6.20 20.97 -4.21
N LYS A 92 -5.73 21.81 -5.15
CA LYS A 92 -4.34 21.75 -5.62
C LYS A 92 -3.36 22.09 -4.51
N MET A 93 -3.63 23.14 -3.72
CA MET A 93 -2.82 23.51 -2.56
C MET A 93 -2.77 22.41 -1.51
N PHE A 94 -3.91 21.77 -1.21
CA PHE A 94 -3.98 20.61 -0.34
C PHE A 94 -3.11 19.48 -0.87
N ALA A 95 -3.31 19.08 -2.13
CA ALA A 95 -2.55 17.99 -2.74
C ALA A 95 -1.03 18.28 -2.80
N SER A 96 -0.62 19.51 -3.08
CA SER A 96 0.80 19.93 -3.07
C SER A 96 1.37 20.15 -1.67
N GLY A 97 0.50 20.47 -0.71
CA GLY A 97 0.82 20.79 0.68
C GLY A 97 1.13 19.57 1.55
N PHE A 98 1.11 18.37 0.95
CA PHE A 98 1.81 17.18 1.43
C PHE A 98 3.18 17.12 0.75
N PRO A 99 4.16 17.99 1.10
CA PRO A 99 5.52 17.72 0.68
C PRO A 99 5.88 16.35 1.24
N GLY A 100 6.56 15.53 0.43
CA GLY A 100 7.00 14.23 0.88
C GLY A 100 7.77 14.32 2.19
N TYR A 101 7.86 13.20 2.90
CA TYR A 101 8.69 13.15 4.10
C TYR A 101 10.14 13.54 3.77
N THR A 102 10.68 14.51 4.50
CA THR A 102 12.10 14.87 4.43
C THR A 102 12.86 14.12 5.50
N HIS A 103 13.98 13.50 5.13
CA HIS A 103 14.85 12.79 6.05
C HIS A 103 15.21 13.59 7.30
N GLY A 104 15.09 12.95 8.48
CA GLY A 104 15.33 13.58 9.77
C GLY A 104 14.21 14.52 10.23
N GLY A 105 13.13 14.63 9.46
CA GLY A 105 11.92 15.36 9.84
C GLY A 105 11.12 14.62 10.91
N THR A 106 10.19 15.34 11.53
CA THR A 106 9.26 14.78 12.53
C THR A 106 8.26 13.85 11.85
N TRP A 107 8.13 12.64 12.39
CA TRP A 107 7.10 11.68 12.02
C TRP A 107 6.15 11.45 13.21
N PRO A 108 4.82 11.35 13.00
CA PRO A 108 4.12 11.44 11.71
C PRO A 108 4.15 12.86 11.10
N VAL A 109 4.15 12.94 9.77
CA VAL A 109 4.16 14.22 9.03
C VAL A 109 2.86 14.96 9.27
N ALA A 110 2.96 16.10 9.96
CA ALA A 110 1.89 17.06 10.07
C ALA A 110 1.97 18.07 8.92
N THR A 111 0.91 18.19 8.12
CA THR A 111 0.75 19.30 7.18
C THR A 111 0.31 20.54 7.95
N HIS A 112 0.29 21.69 7.27
CA HIS A 112 -0.16 22.97 7.83
C HIS A 112 -1.47 22.83 8.63
N ASP A 113 -1.53 23.44 9.82
CA ASP A 113 -2.67 23.36 10.75
C ASP A 113 -4.02 23.72 10.12
N LEU A 114 -3.97 24.53 9.06
CA LEU A 114 -5.11 24.88 8.20
C LEU A 114 -5.97 23.65 7.86
N TRP A 115 -5.36 22.52 7.51
CA TRP A 115 -6.08 21.33 7.06
C TRP A 115 -6.78 20.55 8.18
N HIS A 116 -6.48 20.90 9.44
CA HIS A 116 -7.18 20.43 10.64
C HIS A 116 -8.28 21.40 11.09
N GLN A 117 -8.37 22.59 10.48
CA GLN A 117 -9.40 23.56 10.81
C GLN A 117 -10.74 23.18 10.18
N ALA A 118 -11.82 23.53 10.87
CA ALA A 118 -13.18 23.28 10.41
C ALA A 118 -13.49 23.90 9.03
N CYS A 119 -12.94 25.10 8.79
CA CYS A 119 -13.09 25.84 7.55
C CYS A 119 -11.73 26.27 6.97
N PRO A 120 -10.99 25.36 6.31
CA PRO A 120 -9.62 25.60 5.89
C PRO A 120 -9.48 26.72 4.83
N PHE A 121 -10.57 27.12 4.18
CA PHE A 121 -10.54 28.15 3.13
C PHE A 121 -11.24 29.45 3.50
N SER A 122 -11.74 29.60 4.73
CA SER A 122 -12.33 30.86 5.20
C SER A 122 -11.30 31.99 5.21
N GLN A 123 -10.02 31.69 5.47
CA GLN A 123 -8.92 32.66 5.43
C GLN A 123 -8.71 33.30 4.04
N VAL A 124 -9.13 32.62 2.95
CA VAL A 124 -9.01 33.14 1.58
C VAL A 124 -10.31 33.72 1.07
N LEU A 125 -11.45 33.17 1.48
CA LEU A 125 -12.77 33.66 1.08
C LEU A 125 -13.29 34.82 1.95
N GLY A 126 -12.73 35.00 3.14
CA GLY A 126 -13.29 35.84 4.21
C GLY A 126 -14.43 35.13 4.95
N ASP A 127 -14.57 35.41 6.25
CA ASP A 127 -15.63 34.84 7.10
C ASP A 127 -17.04 35.32 6.71
N ALA A 128 -17.12 36.47 6.04
CA ALA A 128 -18.34 37.04 5.50
C ALA A 128 -18.22 37.15 3.98
N VAL A 129 -18.78 36.18 3.26
CA VAL A 129 -19.00 36.32 1.81
C VAL A 129 -20.15 37.32 1.62
N PRO A 130 -19.94 38.50 1.00
CA PRO A 130 -20.97 39.52 0.90
C PRO A 130 -22.22 38.98 0.20
N GLY A 131 -23.38 39.13 0.84
CA GLY A 131 -24.67 38.66 0.31
C GLY A 131 -25.04 37.21 0.64
N LEU A 132 -24.24 36.50 1.44
CA LEU A 132 -24.62 35.18 1.96
C LEU A 132 -25.74 35.33 3.02
N PRO A 133 -26.86 34.60 2.90
CA PRO A 133 -27.92 34.64 3.89
C PRO A 133 -27.49 33.97 5.21
N ASP A 134 -28.07 34.40 6.33
CA ASP A 134 -27.77 33.85 7.64
C ASP A 134 -28.21 32.38 7.73
N LEU A 135 -27.20 31.50 7.83
CA LEU A 135 -27.33 30.06 7.74
C LEU A 135 -28.15 29.48 8.90
N GLN A 136 -28.16 30.13 10.07
CA GLN A 136 -28.94 29.68 11.24
C GLN A 136 -30.45 29.65 10.99
N ASN A 137 -30.93 30.36 9.96
CA ASN A 137 -32.34 30.32 9.55
C ASN A 137 -32.74 29.05 8.78
N TYR A 138 -31.75 28.27 8.32
CA TYR A 138 -31.96 27.13 7.40
C TYR A 138 -31.45 25.80 7.93
N ILE A 139 -30.63 25.83 8.98
CA ILE A 139 -30.14 24.62 9.64
C ILE A 139 -30.24 24.73 11.16
N SER A 140 -30.35 23.57 11.79
CA SER A 140 -30.33 23.42 13.25
C SER A 140 -29.32 22.35 13.66
N GLN A 141 -28.66 22.53 14.79
CA GLN A 141 -27.83 21.50 15.38
C GLN A 141 -28.69 20.39 15.98
N ARG A 142 -28.30 19.14 15.73
CA ARG A 142 -28.86 17.96 16.38
C ARG A 142 -28.13 17.72 17.70
N PRO A 143 -28.80 17.13 18.71
CA PRO A 143 -28.11 16.67 19.91
C PRO A 143 -26.98 15.71 19.53
N VAL A 144 -25.74 16.13 19.78
CA VAL A 144 -24.57 15.28 19.56
C VAL A 144 -24.49 14.32 20.74
N SER A 145 -24.61 13.02 20.49
CA SER A 145 -24.18 12.04 21.48
C SER A 145 -22.70 12.25 21.75
N ALA A 146 -22.32 12.42 23.02
CA ALA A 146 -20.93 12.64 23.41
C ALA A 146 -20.01 11.68 22.66
N PRO A 147 -18.85 12.13 22.14
CA PRO A 147 -17.91 11.24 21.48
C PRO A 147 -17.65 10.05 22.40
N LEU A 148 -17.78 8.83 21.88
CA LEU A 148 -17.19 7.68 22.54
C LEU A 148 -15.68 7.94 22.55
N GLU A 149 -15.16 8.48 23.66
CA GLU A 149 -13.73 8.61 23.92
C GLU A 149 -13.14 7.21 24.10
N GLN A 150 -13.04 6.46 23.00
CA GLN A 150 -12.21 5.28 22.95
C GLN A 150 -10.86 5.70 22.36
N PRO A 151 -9.74 5.29 22.97
CA PRO A 151 -8.44 5.50 22.37
C PRO A 151 -8.43 4.86 20.98
N LEU A 152 -7.96 5.63 20.00
CA LEU A 152 -7.86 5.16 18.62
C LEU A 152 -6.96 3.90 18.55
N PRO A 153 -7.34 2.86 17.81
CA PRO A 153 -6.52 1.66 17.65
C PRO A 153 -5.18 1.99 16.99
N HIS A 154 -4.10 1.26 17.29
CA HIS A 154 -2.82 1.48 16.60
C HIS A 154 -2.69 0.55 15.39
N PHE A 155 -2.09 1.06 14.33
CA PHE A 155 -1.87 0.32 13.10
C PHE A 155 -0.41 0.37 12.69
N GLY A 156 0.18 -0.81 12.53
CA GLY A 156 1.60 -0.97 12.23
C GLY A 156 1.88 -1.37 10.79
N ALA A 157 3.04 -0.96 10.29
CA ALA A 157 3.65 -1.54 9.10
C ALA A 157 5.04 -2.06 9.46
N MET A 158 5.50 -3.08 8.74
CA MET A 158 6.85 -3.63 8.94
C MET A 158 7.91 -2.55 8.70
N TRP A 159 8.82 -2.45 9.65
CA TRP A 159 9.93 -1.51 9.68
C TRP A 159 11.26 -2.26 9.64
N LEU A 160 12.28 -1.63 9.07
CA LEU A 160 13.56 -2.30 8.75
C LEU A 160 14.77 -1.44 9.10
N ASP A 161 14.64 -0.50 10.03
CA ASP A 161 15.75 0.37 10.37
C ASP A 161 16.84 -0.43 11.09
N MET A 162 16.47 -1.40 11.93
CA MET A 162 17.44 -2.28 12.58
C MET A 162 18.22 -3.11 11.57
N ARG A 163 17.52 -3.64 10.55
CA ARG A 163 18.17 -4.38 9.47
C ARG A 163 19.10 -3.48 8.66
N SER A 164 18.66 -2.27 8.34
CA SER A 164 19.47 -1.29 7.60
C SER A 164 20.73 -0.87 8.38
N ARG A 165 20.59 -0.60 9.70
CA ARG A 165 21.70 -0.31 10.61
C ARG A 165 22.67 -1.49 10.71
N TYR A 166 22.17 -2.72 10.81
CA TYR A 166 23.01 -3.91 10.79
C TYR A 166 23.80 -4.02 9.48
N LEU A 167 23.13 -3.91 8.33
CA LEU A 167 23.78 -3.95 7.01
C LEU A 167 24.87 -2.86 6.89
N ALA A 168 24.59 -1.65 7.38
CA ALA A 168 25.56 -0.57 7.46
C ALA A 168 26.79 -0.94 8.29
N SER A 169 26.59 -1.52 9.47
CA SER A 169 27.67 -1.90 10.41
C SER A 169 28.61 -2.98 9.86
N VAL A 170 28.13 -3.85 8.96
CA VAL A 170 28.93 -4.89 8.31
C VAL A 170 29.48 -4.46 6.93
N GLY A 171 29.44 -3.16 6.64
CA GLY A 171 30.01 -2.57 5.42
C GLY A 171 29.18 -2.76 4.17
N ASN A 172 27.90 -3.17 4.27
CA ASN A 172 27.02 -3.20 3.10
C ASN A 172 26.58 -1.76 2.74
N PRO A 173 26.85 -1.29 1.50
CA PRO A 173 26.56 0.09 1.10
C PRO A 173 25.10 0.34 0.72
N ALA A 174 24.26 -0.70 0.63
CA ALA A 174 22.89 -0.58 0.14
C ALA A 174 21.88 -1.33 1.01
N VAL A 175 20.61 -0.96 0.87
CA VAL A 175 19.46 -1.68 1.42
C VAL A 175 18.51 -2.08 0.29
N ASN A 176 17.79 -3.19 0.45
CA ASN A 176 16.78 -3.61 -0.52
C ASN A 176 15.41 -3.08 -0.13
N LEU A 177 14.73 -2.38 -1.04
CA LEU A 177 13.42 -1.76 -0.78
C LEU A 177 12.22 -2.72 -0.90
N GLY A 178 12.46 -4.02 -1.09
CA GLY A 178 11.39 -4.99 -1.27
C GLY A 178 10.53 -5.21 -0.02
N ASP A 179 11.04 -4.90 1.17
CA ASP A 179 10.27 -4.96 2.40
C ASP A 179 9.35 -3.73 2.54
N GLU A 180 9.82 -2.53 2.19
CA GLU A 180 8.98 -1.34 2.11
C GLU A 180 7.87 -1.47 1.05
N VAL A 181 8.16 -2.11 -0.10
CA VAL A 181 7.13 -2.41 -1.11
C VAL A 181 6.01 -3.31 -0.55
N GLN A 182 6.35 -4.28 0.31
CA GLN A 182 5.35 -5.09 1.01
C GLN A 182 4.56 -4.26 2.04
N GLY A 183 5.23 -3.36 2.75
CA GLY A 183 4.59 -2.46 3.69
C GLY A 183 3.61 -1.49 3.01
N ILE A 184 3.95 -0.96 1.82
CA ILE A 184 3.03 -0.14 1.01
C ILE A 184 1.80 -0.96 0.64
N ALA A 185 1.99 -2.21 0.22
CA ALA A 185 0.86 -3.09 -0.11
C ALA A 185 -0.07 -3.30 1.10
N ALA A 186 0.49 -3.48 2.30
CA ALA A 186 -0.27 -3.60 3.54
C ALA A 186 -0.98 -2.30 3.94
N ALA A 187 -0.31 -1.15 3.82
CA ALA A 187 -0.86 0.16 4.16
C ALA A 187 -2.11 0.53 3.34
N GLN A 188 -2.32 -0.07 2.16
CA GLN A 188 -3.57 0.08 1.41
C GLN A 188 -4.80 -0.32 2.23
N TRP A 189 -4.67 -1.37 3.04
CA TRP A 189 -5.75 -1.98 3.83
C TRP A 189 -5.93 -1.32 5.20
N LEU A 190 -4.90 -0.70 5.75
CA LEU A 190 -4.96 -0.10 7.09
C LEU A 190 -5.60 1.29 7.04
N PRO A 191 -6.37 1.73 8.04
CA PRO A 191 -6.94 3.07 8.09
C PRO A 191 -5.85 4.16 8.07
N TYR A 192 -4.76 3.94 8.80
CA TYR A 192 -3.53 4.75 8.84
C TYR A 192 -2.37 3.88 9.35
N VAL A 193 -1.17 4.45 9.49
CA VAL A 193 0.00 3.73 10.03
C VAL A 193 0.74 4.60 11.05
N ASP A 194 0.65 4.28 12.33
CA ASP A 194 1.21 5.09 13.44
C ASP A 194 2.12 4.30 14.39
N ALA A 195 2.36 3.02 14.11
CA ALA A 195 3.28 2.16 14.85
C ALA A 195 4.44 1.68 13.98
N HIS A 196 5.66 1.81 14.52
CA HIS A 196 6.87 1.21 13.95
C HIS A 196 7.07 -0.19 14.53
N VAL A 197 7.04 -1.22 13.68
CA VAL A 197 7.29 -2.60 14.10
C VAL A 197 8.47 -3.18 13.33
N GLU A 198 9.62 -3.30 14.00
CA GLU A 198 10.83 -3.85 13.40
C GLU A 198 10.66 -5.33 13.08
N ARG A 199 10.77 -5.71 11.80
CA ARG A 199 10.54 -7.10 11.34
C ARG A 199 11.44 -8.11 12.06
N ASP A 200 12.70 -7.73 12.27
CA ASP A 200 13.71 -8.61 12.89
C ASP A 200 13.70 -8.48 14.44
N ASP A 201 12.94 -7.54 15.01
CA ASP A 201 12.80 -7.38 16.47
C ASP A 201 11.35 -7.06 16.87
N LEU A 202 10.51 -8.10 16.82
CA LEU A 202 9.08 -8.02 17.10
C LEU A 202 8.74 -7.88 18.61
N ALA A 203 9.75 -7.75 19.49
CA ALA A 203 9.52 -7.40 20.89
C ALA A 203 9.33 -5.89 21.08
N LEU A 204 9.95 -5.08 20.22
CA LEU A 204 9.91 -3.63 20.29
C LEU A 204 8.92 -3.08 19.27
N SER A 205 7.75 -2.66 19.76
CA SER A 205 6.81 -1.85 19.00
C SER A 205 6.64 -0.53 19.72
N LEU A 206 7.05 0.57 19.09
CA LEU A 206 6.88 1.91 19.61
C LEU A 206 5.69 2.55 18.90
N PRO A 207 4.67 3.05 19.61
CA PRO A 207 3.74 3.99 19.01
C PRO A 207 4.51 5.31 18.83
N GLY A 208 4.32 5.98 17.69
CA GLY A 208 4.96 7.27 17.42
C GLY A 208 4.53 8.42 18.36
N SER A 209 3.63 8.17 19.31
CA SER A 209 3.18 9.21 20.24
C SER A 209 2.92 8.67 21.64
N ALA A 210 3.83 9.02 22.56
CA ALA A 210 3.72 9.29 24.01
C ALA A 210 2.69 8.57 24.93
N GLY A 211 1.92 7.59 24.45
CA GLY A 211 1.04 6.75 25.25
C GLY A 211 1.66 5.37 25.45
N ALA A 212 1.54 4.80 26.65
CA ALA A 212 1.93 3.43 26.90
C ALA A 212 0.99 2.48 26.14
N VAL A 213 1.52 1.72 25.18
CA VAL A 213 0.76 0.67 24.47
C VAL A 213 0.55 -0.52 25.41
N THR A 214 -0.68 -0.96 25.53
CA THR A 214 -1.08 -2.20 26.24
C THR A 214 -1.16 -3.39 25.27
N ASP A 215 -1.36 -4.60 25.78
CA ASP A 215 -1.39 -5.82 24.97
C ASP A 215 -2.51 -5.78 23.89
N GLY A 216 -2.24 -6.32 22.70
CA GLY A 216 -3.16 -6.40 21.57
C GLY A 216 -3.50 -5.09 20.84
N GLN A 217 -2.87 -3.97 21.16
CA GLN A 217 -3.28 -2.66 20.64
C GLN A 217 -2.74 -2.31 19.24
N ILE A 218 -1.71 -2.99 18.73
CA ILE A 218 -1.14 -2.72 17.40
C ILE A 218 -1.60 -3.79 16.41
N THR A 219 -2.52 -3.43 15.53
CA THR A 219 -2.96 -4.29 14.43
C THR A 219 -2.06 -4.09 13.22
N MET A 220 -1.53 -5.17 12.64
CA MET A 220 -0.66 -5.09 11.47
C MET A 220 -0.66 -6.37 10.65
N PHE A 221 -0.31 -6.27 9.38
CA PHE A 221 -0.03 -7.46 8.56
C PHE A 221 1.34 -8.04 8.90
N ALA A 222 1.40 -9.35 9.17
CA ALA A 222 2.64 -10.10 9.36
C ALA A 222 3.29 -10.50 8.01
N ASN A 223 3.08 -9.68 6.96
CA ASN A 223 3.52 -9.98 5.60
C ASN A 223 5.02 -9.75 5.42
N ALA A 224 5.81 -10.74 5.81
CA ALA A 224 7.26 -10.62 5.75
C ALA A 224 7.96 -11.91 5.32
N TRP A 225 9.19 -11.71 4.85
CA TRP A 225 10.19 -12.76 4.74
C TRP A 225 10.84 -12.92 6.12
N TYR A 226 10.64 -14.07 6.77
CA TYR A 226 11.23 -14.37 8.06
C TYR A 226 12.42 -15.29 7.87
N GLY A 227 13.61 -14.73 8.04
CA GLY A 227 14.87 -15.44 7.81
C GLY A 227 16.05 -14.84 8.54
N THR A 228 15.83 -14.10 9.63
CA THR A 228 16.92 -13.65 10.50
C THR A 228 17.01 -14.61 11.69
N VAL A 229 18.16 -15.29 11.86
CA VAL A 229 18.32 -16.35 12.87
C VAL A 229 18.13 -15.83 14.30
N ASN A 230 18.60 -14.61 14.57
CA ASN A 230 18.49 -13.97 15.88
C ASN A 230 17.31 -13.00 15.96
N MET A 231 16.26 -13.21 15.15
CA MET A 231 15.08 -12.36 15.22
C MET A 231 14.27 -12.66 16.48
N THR A 232 13.56 -11.66 16.97
CA THR A 232 12.61 -11.88 18.07
C THR A 232 11.34 -12.55 17.53
N TRP A 233 11.08 -13.77 17.99
CA TRP A 233 9.88 -14.55 17.67
C TRP A 233 9.53 -15.50 18.82
N PRO A 234 8.23 -15.70 19.17
CA PRO A 234 7.05 -15.06 18.58
C PRO A 234 6.95 -13.54 18.86
N PRO A 235 6.12 -12.80 18.11
CA PRO A 235 5.88 -11.38 18.33
C PRO A 235 5.39 -11.05 19.75
N SER A 236 5.61 -9.81 20.19
CA SER A 236 5.09 -9.27 21.45
C SER A 236 3.57 -9.44 21.55
N PRO A 237 2.99 -9.72 22.74
CA PRO A 237 1.54 -9.72 22.97
C PRO A 237 0.85 -8.40 22.64
N ARG A 238 1.60 -7.29 22.52
CA ARG A 238 1.10 -5.98 22.07
C ARG A 238 0.74 -5.91 20.59
N ILE A 239 1.23 -6.86 19.80
CA ILE A 239 0.95 -6.96 18.38
C ILE A 239 -0.21 -7.94 18.20
N ASN A 240 -1.26 -7.47 17.53
CA ASN A 240 -2.34 -8.29 17.00
C ASN A 240 -2.07 -8.52 15.50
N PRO A 241 -1.38 -9.62 15.11
CA PRO A 241 -0.98 -9.83 13.73
C PRO A 241 -2.14 -10.35 12.87
N ILE A 242 -2.22 -9.82 11.66
CA ILE A 242 -2.96 -10.41 10.56
C ILE A 242 -2.00 -11.31 9.82
N MET A 243 -2.13 -12.62 10.04
CA MET A 243 -1.20 -13.63 9.56
C MET A 243 -1.41 -13.90 8.07
N LEU A 244 -0.85 -13.04 7.22
CA LEU A 244 -0.92 -13.15 5.76
C LEU A 244 0.45 -13.01 5.12
N ALA A 245 0.63 -13.67 3.97
CA ALA A 245 1.83 -13.63 3.16
C ALA A 245 3.12 -13.93 3.95
N VAL A 246 3.04 -14.85 4.91
CA VAL A 246 4.19 -15.27 5.72
C VAL A 246 5.09 -16.20 4.91
N HIS A 247 6.37 -15.88 4.81
CA HIS A 247 7.40 -16.79 4.28
C HIS A 247 8.39 -17.14 5.38
N VAL A 248 8.65 -18.43 5.57
CA VAL A 248 9.61 -18.92 6.57
C VAL A 248 10.80 -19.56 5.85
N GLU A 249 11.98 -18.98 6.04
CA GLU A 249 13.21 -19.54 5.47
C GLU A 249 13.64 -20.85 6.15
N PRO A 250 14.27 -21.79 5.41
CA PRO A 250 14.75 -23.06 5.96
C PRO A 250 15.58 -22.92 7.23
N LYS A 251 16.46 -21.92 7.29
CA LYS A 251 17.37 -21.71 8.41
C LYS A 251 16.69 -21.22 9.70
N VAL A 252 15.43 -20.78 9.65
CA VAL A 252 14.66 -20.40 10.84
C VAL A 252 13.50 -21.36 11.13
N LEU A 253 13.37 -22.48 10.39
CA LEU A 253 12.37 -23.51 10.70
C LEU A 253 12.42 -23.98 12.16
N PRO A 254 13.60 -24.21 12.80
CA PRO A 254 13.65 -24.61 14.21
C PRO A 254 13.00 -23.60 15.17
N LEU A 255 13.09 -22.31 14.85
CA LEU A 255 12.45 -21.24 15.63
C LEU A 255 10.93 -21.30 15.48
N PHE A 256 10.41 -21.47 14.26
CA PHE A 256 8.98 -21.56 14.00
C PHE A 256 8.34 -22.88 14.42
N SER A 257 9.12 -23.96 14.54
CA SER A 257 8.64 -25.27 15.02
C SER A 257 8.72 -25.42 16.54
N SER A 258 9.21 -24.41 17.27
CA SER A 258 9.26 -24.47 18.74
C SER A 258 7.84 -24.55 19.34
N PRO A 259 7.65 -25.15 20.53
CA PRO A 259 6.33 -25.22 21.16
C PRO A 259 5.66 -23.86 21.35
N ALA A 260 6.43 -22.83 21.70
CA ALA A 260 5.93 -21.46 21.86
C ALA A 260 5.46 -20.87 20.52
N SER A 261 6.23 -21.07 19.45
CA SER A 261 5.87 -20.62 18.10
C SER A 261 4.63 -21.34 17.56
N VAL A 262 4.53 -22.65 17.73
CA VAL A 262 3.37 -23.42 17.28
C VAL A 262 2.12 -22.99 18.05
N ALA A 263 2.22 -22.78 19.36
CA ALA A 263 1.13 -22.24 20.16
C ALA A 263 0.70 -20.84 19.67
N TYR A 264 1.67 -19.96 19.38
CA TYR A 264 1.39 -18.62 18.85
C TYR A 264 0.69 -18.66 17.48
N LEU A 265 1.20 -19.48 16.55
CA LEU A 265 0.62 -19.64 15.21
C LEU A 265 -0.81 -20.20 15.26
N LYS A 266 -1.06 -21.17 16.16
CA LYS A 266 -2.41 -21.71 16.38
C LYS A 266 -3.36 -20.67 16.97
N ALA A 267 -2.89 -19.83 17.88
CA ALA A 267 -3.69 -18.77 18.48
C ALA A 267 -4.10 -17.67 17.47
N HIS A 268 -3.32 -17.48 16.40
CA HIS A 268 -3.57 -16.49 15.34
C HIS A 268 -3.91 -17.13 13.99
N SER A 269 -4.51 -18.32 14.03
CA SER A 269 -4.94 -19.04 12.84
C SER A 269 -6.25 -18.47 12.24
N PRO A 270 -6.49 -18.67 10.93
CA PRO A 270 -5.61 -19.39 10.00
C PRO A 270 -4.43 -18.54 9.51
N VAL A 271 -3.27 -19.18 9.34
CA VAL A 271 -2.03 -18.52 8.91
C VAL A 271 -1.90 -18.57 7.39
N GLY A 272 -1.88 -17.42 6.74
CA GLY A 272 -1.64 -17.27 5.31
C GLY A 272 -0.16 -17.44 4.95
N ALA A 273 0.17 -18.55 4.28
CA ALA A 273 1.50 -18.79 3.71
C ALA A 273 1.69 -18.05 2.39
N ARG A 274 2.91 -17.56 2.14
CA ARG A 274 3.29 -16.86 0.90
C ARG A 274 3.56 -17.80 -0.28
N ASP A 275 4.01 -18.99 0.01
CA ASP A 275 4.49 -19.98 -0.94
C ASP A 275 4.13 -21.38 -0.47
N THR A 276 4.18 -22.35 -1.38
CA THR A 276 3.72 -23.71 -1.09
C THR A 276 4.62 -24.41 -0.09
N VAL A 277 5.90 -24.05 -0.02
CA VAL A 277 6.84 -24.65 0.94
C VAL A 277 6.52 -24.20 2.36
N THR A 278 6.26 -22.91 2.56
CA THR A 278 5.81 -22.39 3.86
C THR A 278 4.44 -22.97 4.25
N LEU A 279 3.54 -23.17 3.28
CA LEU A 279 2.24 -23.81 3.49
C LEU A 279 2.40 -25.24 4.02
N GLU A 280 3.17 -26.07 3.32
CA GLU A 280 3.44 -27.46 3.71
C GLU A 280 4.09 -27.53 5.09
N PHE A 281 5.01 -26.62 5.38
CA PHE A 281 5.64 -26.51 6.69
C PHE A 281 4.62 -26.24 7.80
N PHE A 282 3.74 -25.24 7.65
CA PHE A 282 2.70 -24.98 8.66
C PHE A 282 1.69 -26.12 8.80
N GLN A 283 1.32 -26.78 7.70
CA GLN A 283 0.49 -27.99 7.74
C GLN A 283 1.15 -29.11 8.55
N SER A 284 2.46 -29.31 8.39
CA SER A 284 3.21 -30.32 9.14
C SER A 284 3.24 -30.09 10.66
N LEU A 285 3.04 -28.84 11.09
CA LEU A 285 2.92 -28.44 12.50
C LEU A 285 1.47 -28.52 13.04
N GLY A 286 0.52 -28.90 12.18
CA GLY A 286 -0.91 -28.90 12.49
C GLY A 286 -1.47 -27.49 12.74
N VAL A 287 -0.91 -26.47 12.11
CA VAL A 287 -1.43 -25.09 12.11
C VAL A 287 -2.47 -24.98 11.00
N GLU A 288 -3.63 -24.38 11.28
CA GLU A 288 -4.60 -24.09 10.24
C GLU A 288 -4.02 -23.03 9.31
N THR A 289 -3.94 -23.32 8.01
CA THR A 289 -3.18 -22.49 7.07
C THR A 289 -3.76 -22.57 5.66
N PHE A 290 -3.49 -21.54 4.87
CA PHE A 290 -3.89 -21.48 3.47
C PHE A 290 -2.86 -20.69 2.64
N LEU A 291 -2.90 -20.86 1.31
CA LEU A 291 -1.97 -20.19 0.40
C LEU A 291 -2.45 -18.76 0.10
N SER A 292 -2.10 -17.83 0.97
CA SER A 292 -2.39 -16.39 0.80
C SER A 292 -1.56 -15.70 -0.27
N ARG A 293 -0.40 -16.28 -0.65
CA ARG A 293 0.57 -15.69 -1.58
C ARG A 293 1.15 -14.37 -1.09
N CYS A 294 1.83 -13.61 -1.94
CA CYS A 294 2.46 -12.36 -1.53
C CYS A 294 1.45 -11.20 -1.46
N MET A 295 1.50 -10.42 -0.39
CA MET A 295 0.67 -9.23 -0.20
C MET A 295 0.79 -8.22 -1.36
N THR A 296 1.95 -8.15 -2.02
CA THR A 296 2.19 -7.25 -3.15
C THR A 296 1.34 -7.56 -4.39
N LEU A 297 0.72 -8.74 -4.46
CA LEU A 297 -0.27 -9.06 -5.49
C LEU A 297 -1.54 -8.21 -5.38
N THR A 298 -1.76 -7.59 -4.22
CA THR A 298 -2.87 -6.67 -3.95
C THR A 298 -2.54 -5.20 -4.26
N MET A 299 -1.38 -4.92 -4.86
CA MET A 299 -0.97 -3.55 -5.16
C MET A 299 -1.94 -2.90 -6.16
N GLN A 300 -2.50 -1.75 -5.80
CA GLN A 300 -3.24 -0.88 -6.71
C GLN A 300 -2.30 -0.30 -7.75
N ARG A 301 -2.82 -0.10 -8.97
CA ARG A 301 -2.07 0.55 -10.03
C ARG A 301 -1.69 1.99 -9.64
N VAL A 302 -0.39 2.23 -9.51
CA VAL A 302 0.16 3.58 -9.33
C VAL A 302 0.09 4.34 -10.66
N VAL A 303 -0.11 5.67 -10.59
CA VAL A 303 -0.05 6.52 -11.78
C VAL A 303 1.39 6.76 -12.14
N ALA A 304 1.75 6.32 -13.34
CA ALA A 304 3.03 6.66 -13.93
C ALA A 304 2.81 7.07 -15.38
N VAL A 305 3.63 8.01 -15.85
CA VAL A 305 3.72 8.31 -17.28
C VAL A 305 4.43 7.14 -17.94
N PRO A 306 3.81 6.45 -18.93
CA PRO A 306 4.46 5.33 -19.60
C PRO A 306 5.78 5.73 -20.26
N ARG A 307 6.80 4.89 -20.14
CA ARG A 307 8.10 5.07 -20.81
C ARG A 307 7.97 4.75 -22.30
N THR A 308 8.19 5.74 -23.15
CA THR A 308 8.11 5.58 -24.61
C THR A 308 9.49 5.37 -25.27
N ASP A 309 10.54 5.93 -24.68
CA ASP A 309 11.93 5.85 -25.13
C ASP A 309 12.61 4.54 -24.71
N CYS A 310 12.32 4.06 -23.50
CA CYS A 310 12.78 2.78 -22.97
C CYS A 310 11.65 1.94 -22.38
N PRO A 311 10.73 1.40 -23.21
CA PRO A 311 9.57 0.66 -22.74
C PRO A 311 9.93 -0.67 -22.03
N VAL A 312 11.14 -1.18 -22.20
CA VAL A 312 11.63 -2.38 -21.51
C VAL A 312 12.37 -1.94 -20.25
N VAL A 313 11.84 -2.28 -19.08
CA VAL A 313 12.47 -1.94 -17.80
C VAL A 313 13.09 -3.18 -17.19
N ILE A 314 14.41 -3.21 -17.07
CA ILE A 314 15.18 -4.30 -16.50
C ILE A 314 15.49 -3.98 -15.04
N VAL A 315 14.94 -4.78 -14.13
CA VAL A 315 15.10 -4.64 -12.68
C VAL A 315 15.91 -5.80 -12.14
N ASP A 316 17.22 -5.62 -11.99
CA ASP A 316 18.15 -6.65 -11.50
C ASP A 316 17.93 -8.07 -12.11
N VAL A 317 18.67 -8.39 -13.18
CA VAL A 317 18.75 -9.75 -13.75
C VAL A 317 20.20 -10.24 -13.76
N HIS A 318 20.38 -11.55 -13.79
CA HIS A 318 21.72 -12.12 -13.97
C HIS A 318 22.33 -11.66 -15.32
N PRO A 319 23.62 -11.26 -15.40
CA PRO A 319 24.22 -10.76 -16.64
C PRO A 319 24.11 -11.72 -17.84
N THR A 320 24.02 -13.03 -17.60
CA THR A 320 23.79 -14.02 -18.66
C THR A 320 22.50 -13.76 -19.43
N ALA A 321 21.43 -13.31 -18.77
CA ALA A 321 20.16 -13.00 -19.42
C ALA A 321 20.30 -11.88 -20.46
N LEU A 322 21.13 -10.87 -20.15
CA LEU A 322 21.38 -9.74 -21.04
C LEU A 322 22.08 -10.17 -22.34
N LYS A 323 22.88 -11.25 -22.29
CA LYS A 323 23.56 -11.79 -23.48
C LYS A 323 22.60 -12.41 -24.49
N PHE A 324 21.47 -12.95 -24.01
CA PHE A 324 20.46 -13.57 -24.86
C PHE A 324 19.40 -12.58 -25.37
N MET A 325 19.36 -11.39 -24.78
CA MET A 325 18.38 -10.37 -25.15
C MET A 325 18.69 -9.78 -26.53
N PRO A 326 17.69 -9.59 -27.43
CA PRO A 326 17.93 -9.00 -28.74
C PRO A 326 18.54 -7.59 -28.66
N SER A 327 19.38 -7.23 -29.63
CA SER A 327 20.18 -5.99 -29.56
C SER A 327 19.33 -4.71 -29.53
N ASP A 328 18.18 -4.71 -30.21
CA ASP A 328 17.23 -3.60 -30.23
C ASP A 328 16.47 -3.46 -28.91
N VAL A 329 16.16 -4.57 -28.26
CA VAL A 329 15.62 -4.64 -26.90
C VAL A 329 16.63 -4.06 -25.90
N GLN A 330 17.90 -4.49 -25.96
CA GLN A 330 18.95 -3.95 -25.10
C GLN A 330 19.13 -2.43 -25.28
N ARG A 331 19.09 -1.93 -26.53
CA ARG A 331 19.20 -0.48 -26.80
C ARG A 331 18.02 0.34 -26.27
N LYS A 332 16.84 -0.27 -26.13
CA LYS A 332 15.61 0.36 -25.65
C LYS A 332 15.25 -0.06 -24.22
N ALA A 333 16.23 -0.56 -23.48
CA ALA A 333 16.04 -0.97 -22.10
C ALA A 333 16.50 0.13 -21.12
N CYS A 334 15.69 0.39 -20.10
CA CYS A 334 16.09 1.16 -18.92
C CYS A 334 16.43 0.20 -17.79
N HIS A 335 17.50 0.51 -17.04
CA HIS A 335 17.91 -0.27 -15.89
C HIS A 335 17.50 0.42 -14.60
N VAL A 336 16.81 -0.32 -13.74
CA VAL A 336 16.36 0.14 -12.42
C VAL A 336 16.80 -0.89 -11.37
N SER A 337 17.01 -0.48 -10.12
CA SER A 337 17.38 -1.42 -9.06
C SER A 337 16.62 -1.14 -7.76
N PRO A 338 16.09 -2.17 -7.08
CA PRO A 338 15.55 -2.04 -5.72
C PRO A 338 16.66 -1.92 -4.66
N LYS A 339 17.94 -2.01 -5.05
CA LYS A 339 19.07 -1.73 -4.16
C LYS A 339 19.22 -0.21 -4.05
N PHE A 340 18.80 0.32 -2.91
CA PHE A 340 18.92 1.73 -2.61
C PHE A 340 20.30 2.05 -2.02
N PHE A 341 21.03 2.91 -2.71
CA PHE A 341 22.28 3.52 -2.26
C PHE A 341 21.94 4.95 -1.84
N ASP A 342 22.14 5.27 -0.57
CA ASP A 342 21.80 6.61 -0.04
C ASP A 342 22.88 7.65 -0.34
N HIS A 343 24.04 7.23 -0.85
CA HIS A 343 25.19 8.08 -1.17
C HIS A 343 25.60 9.02 -0.02
N GLY A 344 25.43 8.57 1.23
CA GLY A 344 25.79 9.33 2.43
C GLY A 344 24.75 10.33 2.91
N THR A 345 23.53 10.34 2.34
CA THR A 345 22.42 11.17 2.82
C THR A 345 21.87 10.74 4.18
N GLY A 346 22.07 9.48 4.58
CA GLY A 346 21.50 8.90 5.79
C GLY A 346 20.09 8.32 5.61
N GLU A 347 19.45 8.57 4.46
CA GLU A 347 18.07 8.16 4.18
C GLU A 347 17.85 6.66 4.24
N ARG A 348 18.89 5.84 4.01
CA ARG A 348 18.74 4.38 4.14
C ARG A 348 18.46 3.96 5.58
N LEU A 349 18.81 4.76 6.58
CA LEU A 349 18.59 4.45 8.00
C LEU A 349 17.23 4.92 8.52
N ASP A 350 16.44 5.54 7.65
CA ASP A 350 15.17 6.17 7.95
C ASP A 350 14.05 5.49 7.16
N GLY A 351 13.23 4.70 7.86
CA GLY A 351 12.19 3.92 7.22
C GLY A 351 11.17 4.78 6.49
N VAL A 352 10.84 5.96 7.00
CA VAL A 352 9.83 6.84 6.38
C VAL A 352 10.35 7.33 5.02
N ALA A 353 11.64 7.67 4.94
CA ALA A 353 12.31 8.00 3.69
C ALA A 353 12.37 6.79 2.74
N ARG A 354 12.70 5.59 3.23
CA ARG A 354 12.72 4.36 2.41
C ARG A 354 11.36 4.01 1.83
N TYR A 355 10.26 4.24 2.55
CA TYR A 355 8.91 4.09 2.01
C TYR A 355 8.66 5.04 0.83
N GLY A 356 9.16 6.28 0.89
CA GLY A 356 9.15 7.21 -0.23
C GLY A 356 9.89 6.67 -1.45
N HIS A 357 11.12 6.19 -1.26
CA HIS A 357 11.93 5.59 -2.34
C HIS A 357 11.29 4.32 -2.92
N ALA A 358 10.68 3.49 -2.08
CA ALA A 358 9.97 2.30 -2.50
C ALA A 358 8.73 2.63 -3.34
N PHE A 359 8.03 3.73 -3.04
CA PHE A 359 6.92 4.19 -3.86
C PHE A 359 7.40 4.76 -5.20
N SER A 360 8.48 5.55 -5.24
CA SER A 360 9.09 6.00 -6.50
C SER A 360 9.52 4.82 -7.38
N LEU A 361 10.01 3.74 -6.76
CA LEU A 361 10.34 2.50 -7.45
C LEU A 361 9.10 1.79 -8.04
N LEU A 362 7.95 1.85 -7.36
CA LEU A 362 6.68 1.35 -7.91
C LEU A 362 6.20 2.21 -9.09
N GLU A 363 6.42 3.52 -9.08
CA GLU A 363 6.15 4.40 -10.23
C GLU A 363 7.02 4.00 -11.44
N GLU A 364 8.30 3.71 -11.22
CA GLU A 364 9.19 3.16 -12.26
C GLU A 364 8.66 1.85 -12.83
N TYR A 365 8.21 0.92 -11.98
CA TYR A 365 7.64 -0.35 -12.44
C TYR A 365 6.35 -0.14 -13.23
N ALA A 366 5.44 0.71 -12.74
CA ALA A 366 4.17 1.01 -13.39
C ALA A 366 4.33 1.72 -14.75
N SER A 367 5.45 2.41 -14.97
CA SER A 367 5.77 3.09 -16.22
C SER A 367 6.22 2.15 -17.35
N ALA A 368 6.59 0.90 -17.03
CA ALA A 368 7.16 -0.03 -17.98
C ALA A 368 6.12 -0.56 -18.99
N GLY A 369 6.54 -0.72 -20.25
CA GLY A 369 5.78 -1.50 -21.23
C GLY A 369 5.91 -3.01 -20.95
N VAL A 370 7.08 -3.45 -20.50
CA VAL A 370 7.34 -4.78 -19.93
C VAL A 370 8.46 -4.68 -18.89
N LEU A 371 8.30 -5.38 -17.77
CA LEU A 371 9.28 -5.44 -16.69
C LEU A 371 10.01 -6.79 -16.69
N VAL A 372 11.34 -6.76 -16.73
CA VAL A 372 12.21 -7.95 -16.75
C VAL A 372 12.99 -8.01 -15.45
N THR A 373 12.91 -9.11 -14.70
CA THR A 373 13.51 -9.14 -13.36
C THR A 373 13.82 -10.53 -12.86
N SER A 374 14.77 -10.65 -11.92
CA SER A 374 14.93 -11.82 -11.06
C SER A 374 14.45 -11.56 -9.61
N ARG A 375 13.78 -10.42 -9.36
CA ARG A 375 13.36 -9.97 -8.01
C ARG A 375 11.87 -10.23 -7.81
N LEU A 376 11.53 -11.00 -6.78
CA LEU A 376 10.13 -11.29 -6.43
C LEU A 376 9.32 -10.01 -6.16
N HIS A 377 9.84 -9.07 -5.37
CA HIS A 377 9.16 -7.80 -5.07
C HIS A 377 9.31 -6.72 -6.16
N ALA A 378 9.83 -7.08 -7.34
CA ALA A 378 9.62 -6.30 -8.56
C ALA A 378 8.55 -6.96 -9.44
N ALA A 379 8.65 -8.29 -9.63
CA ALA A 379 7.73 -9.05 -10.46
C ALA A 379 6.28 -8.99 -9.99
N LEU A 380 6.01 -9.32 -8.72
CA LEU A 380 4.64 -9.44 -8.22
C LEU A 380 3.86 -8.12 -8.14
N PRO A 381 4.43 -7.00 -7.63
CA PRO A 381 3.72 -5.73 -7.68
C PRO A 381 3.56 -5.21 -9.12
N ALA A 382 4.52 -5.43 -10.02
CA ALA A 382 4.37 -5.05 -11.42
C ALA A 382 3.21 -5.80 -12.10
N LEU A 383 3.15 -7.12 -11.90
CA LEU A 383 2.00 -7.95 -12.29
C LEU A 383 0.69 -7.38 -11.73
N ALA A 384 0.67 -7.06 -10.44
CA ALA A 384 -0.51 -6.52 -9.75
C ALA A 384 -0.99 -5.19 -10.36
N MET A 385 -0.08 -4.33 -10.79
CA MET A 385 -0.38 -3.06 -11.45
C MET A 385 -0.75 -3.22 -12.94
N GLY A 386 -0.75 -4.44 -13.46
CA GLY A 386 -1.11 -4.76 -14.85
C GLY A 386 0.04 -4.66 -15.86
N VAL A 387 1.28 -4.58 -15.38
CA VAL A 387 2.47 -4.53 -16.24
C VAL A 387 2.85 -5.96 -16.65
N PRO A 388 3.08 -6.25 -17.95
CA PRO A 388 3.65 -7.51 -18.40
C PRO A 388 5.02 -7.77 -17.75
N VAL A 389 5.23 -8.97 -17.22
CA VAL A 389 6.46 -9.33 -16.49
C VAL A 389 7.13 -10.53 -17.13
N VAL A 390 8.44 -10.43 -17.29
CA VAL A 390 9.35 -11.54 -17.59
C VAL A 390 10.23 -11.81 -16.37
N LEU A 391 9.96 -12.91 -15.66
CA LEU A 391 10.75 -13.40 -14.56
C LEU A 391 11.90 -14.27 -15.10
N VAL A 392 13.12 -13.79 -14.94
CA VAL A 392 14.34 -14.52 -15.31
C VAL A 392 14.82 -15.32 -14.11
N MET A 393 14.78 -16.65 -14.22
CA MET A 393 15.17 -17.59 -13.20
C MET A 393 16.57 -18.16 -13.47
N THR A 394 17.35 -18.33 -12.40
CA THR A 394 18.70 -18.89 -12.40
C THR A 394 18.88 -19.84 -11.21
N ASP A 395 20.04 -20.49 -11.13
CA ASP A 395 20.41 -21.36 -10.00
C ASP A 395 20.32 -20.64 -8.65
N ARG A 396 20.75 -19.38 -8.62
CA ARG A 396 20.66 -18.50 -7.45
C ARG A 396 19.88 -17.24 -7.79
N MET A 397 18.82 -16.99 -7.03
CA MET A 397 17.98 -15.82 -7.18
C MET A 397 18.25 -14.79 -6.08
N PRO A 398 18.14 -13.48 -6.35
CA PRO A 398 18.35 -12.48 -5.32
C PRO A 398 17.34 -12.59 -4.17
N GLY A 399 17.83 -12.89 -2.97
CA GLY A 399 17.00 -13.10 -1.78
C GLY A 399 16.37 -14.48 -1.70
N GLY A 400 17.00 -15.49 -2.32
CA GLY A 400 16.62 -16.91 -2.24
C GLY A 400 15.66 -17.37 -3.34
N GLY A 401 15.50 -18.68 -3.48
CA GLY A 401 14.47 -19.28 -4.35
C GLY A 401 14.90 -19.45 -5.81
N GLY A 402 16.19 -19.67 -6.08
CA GLY A 402 16.62 -20.19 -7.38
C GLY A 402 16.47 -21.71 -7.47
N SER A 403 16.86 -22.32 -8.59
CA SER A 403 16.73 -23.78 -8.76
C SER A 403 17.56 -24.57 -7.73
N ALA A 404 18.66 -24.00 -7.22
CA ALA A 404 19.42 -24.57 -6.11
C ALA A 404 18.62 -24.66 -4.79
N ASP A 405 17.67 -23.75 -4.59
CA ASP A 405 16.77 -23.72 -3.44
C ASP A 405 15.40 -24.32 -3.79
N LYS A 406 15.30 -25.13 -4.85
CA LYS A 406 14.03 -25.69 -5.36
C LYS A 406 12.94 -24.64 -5.57
N ASN A 407 13.31 -23.43 -5.96
CA ASN A 407 12.41 -22.30 -6.19
C ASN A 407 11.50 -21.95 -4.99
N GLN A 408 11.90 -22.30 -3.75
CA GLN A 408 11.04 -22.20 -2.54
C GLN A 408 10.21 -20.92 -2.48
N ARG A 409 10.86 -19.76 -2.57
CA ARG A 409 10.22 -18.45 -2.44
C ARG A 409 9.32 -18.07 -3.64
N PHE A 410 9.52 -18.68 -4.80
CA PHE A 410 8.72 -18.46 -6.02
C PHE A 410 7.68 -19.57 -6.27
N SER A 411 7.67 -20.61 -5.44
CA SER A 411 6.75 -21.74 -5.57
C SER A 411 5.29 -21.28 -5.46
N GLY A 412 4.48 -21.64 -6.47
CA GLY A 412 3.10 -21.17 -6.60
C GLY A 412 2.91 -19.71 -7.07
N LEU A 413 4.01 -19.03 -7.45
CA LEU A 413 4.01 -17.61 -7.88
C LEU A 413 4.55 -17.40 -9.30
N GLN A 414 5.52 -18.21 -9.75
CA GLN A 414 6.16 -18.05 -11.06
C GLN A 414 5.19 -18.19 -12.26
N GLU A 415 4.17 -19.04 -12.12
CA GLU A 415 3.14 -19.29 -13.15
C GLU A 415 2.26 -18.05 -13.42
N LEU A 416 2.31 -17.05 -12.53
CA LEU A 416 1.52 -15.84 -12.68
C LEU A 416 2.06 -14.90 -13.76
N VAL A 417 3.32 -15.06 -14.14
CA VAL A 417 4.07 -14.18 -15.05
C VAL A 417 4.73 -15.00 -16.16
N HIS A 418 5.20 -14.34 -17.22
CA HIS A 418 6.11 -15.03 -18.14
C HIS A 418 7.40 -15.33 -17.39
N HIS A 419 7.92 -16.53 -17.51
CA HIS A 419 9.18 -16.88 -16.86
C HIS A 419 10.08 -17.69 -17.79
N VAL A 420 11.38 -17.56 -17.56
CA VAL A 420 12.44 -18.25 -18.30
C VAL A 420 13.47 -18.76 -17.30
N ASP A 421 13.67 -20.08 -17.26
CA ASP A 421 14.71 -20.69 -16.43
C ASP A 421 15.95 -20.96 -17.27
N LEU A 422 16.99 -20.13 -17.05
CA LEU A 422 18.25 -20.21 -17.79
C LEU A 422 19.06 -21.48 -17.45
N THR A 423 18.67 -22.22 -16.40
CA THR A 423 19.30 -23.48 -16.02
C THR A 423 18.62 -24.70 -16.64
N ALA A 424 17.39 -24.54 -17.12
CA ALA A 424 16.59 -25.63 -17.68
C ALA A 424 16.47 -25.59 -19.22
N LEU A 425 16.79 -24.46 -19.86
CA LEU A 425 16.69 -24.32 -21.31
C LEU A 425 17.98 -24.73 -22.04
N GLU A 426 17.81 -25.50 -23.12
CA GLU A 426 18.90 -25.85 -24.05
C GLU A 426 19.33 -24.64 -24.90
N ASP A 427 18.36 -23.85 -25.39
CA ASP A 427 18.60 -22.62 -26.14
C ASP A 427 17.81 -21.44 -25.55
N PRO A 428 18.37 -20.72 -24.57
CA PRO A 428 17.76 -19.51 -24.04
C PRO A 428 17.58 -18.41 -25.10
N ALA A 429 18.42 -18.33 -26.13
CA ALA A 429 18.35 -17.25 -27.11
C ALA A 429 17.05 -17.30 -27.92
N ASP A 430 16.61 -18.51 -28.31
CA ASP A 430 15.32 -18.71 -28.99
C ASP A 430 14.14 -18.16 -28.18
N TRP A 431 14.12 -18.38 -26.87
CA TRP A 431 13.03 -17.87 -26.01
C TRP A 431 12.99 -16.33 -26.02
N PHE A 432 14.15 -15.69 -25.88
CA PHE A 432 14.26 -14.23 -25.88
C PHE A 432 13.91 -13.62 -27.25
N GLU A 433 14.22 -14.30 -28.35
CA GLU A 433 13.89 -13.84 -29.70
C GLU A 433 12.37 -13.94 -29.97
N ARG A 434 11.71 -14.99 -29.48
CA ARG A 434 10.27 -15.20 -29.70
C ARG A 434 9.36 -14.29 -28.86
N PHE A 435 9.87 -13.76 -27.75
CA PHE A 435 9.08 -12.87 -26.88
C PHE A 435 8.84 -11.51 -27.56
N LYS A 436 7.59 -11.03 -27.54
CA LYS A 436 7.21 -9.77 -28.20
C LYS A 436 7.50 -8.55 -27.32
N TRP A 437 8.74 -8.10 -27.23
CA TRP A 437 9.16 -7.04 -26.29
C TRP A 437 8.45 -5.69 -26.42
N PHE A 438 8.10 -5.26 -27.63
CA PHE A 438 7.44 -3.97 -27.89
C PHE A 438 5.92 -4.07 -28.08
N ALA A 439 5.37 -5.28 -27.95
CA ALA A 439 3.94 -5.56 -27.91
C ALA A 439 3.73 -6.82 -27.05
N PRO A 440 4.11 -6.75 -25.76
CA PRO A 440 4.18 -7.93 -24.90
C PRO A 440 2.79 -8.55 -24.73
N PRO A 441 2.69 -9.89 -24.73
CA PRO A 441 1.45 -10.54 -24.34
C PRO A 441 1.08 -10.17 -22.90
N LYS A 442 -0.19 -10.34 -22.56
CA LYS A 442 -0.63 -10.26 -21.17
C LYS A 442 0.02 -11.38 -20.35
N ASN A 443 0.23 -11.10 -19.07
CA ASN A 443 0.71 -12.11 -18.12
C ASN A 443 -0.20 -13.35 -18.12
N PRO A 444 0.36 -14.57 -18.10
CA PRO A 444 -0.40 -15.81 -18.20
C PRO A 444 -1.35 -16.04 -17.03
N GLY A 445 -1.03 -15.50 -15.84
CA GLY A 445 -1.83 -15.68 -14.64
C GLY A 445 -2.86 -14.60 -14.33
N GLU A 446 -3.33 -13.80 -15.31
CA GLU A 446 -4.30 -12.71 -15.05
C GLU A 446 -5.58 -13.21 -14.33
N SER A 447 -6.15 -14.33 -14.79
CA SER A 447 -7.34 -14.94 -14.15
C SER A 447 -7.04 -15.48 -12.75
N GLU A 448 -5.86 -16.10 -12.57
CA GLU A 448 -5.43 -16.63 -11.28
C GLU A 448 -5.15 -15.50 -10.29
N LEU A 449 -4.56 -14.39 -10.74
CA LEU A 449 -4.38 -13.18 -9.95
C LEU A 449 -5.72 -12.65 -9.42
N LYS A 450 -6.76 -12.59 -10.28
CA LYS A 450 -8.11 -12.19 -9.88
C LYS A 450 -8.64 -13.11 -8.76
N ARG A 451 -8.49 -14.43 -8.94
CA ARG A 451 -8.89 -15.42 -7.92
C ARG A 451 -8.15 -15.22 -6.60
N ILE A 452 -6.84 -15.01 -6.64
CA ILE A 452 -5.99 -14.78 -5.45
C ILE A 452 -6.48 -13.57 -4.68
N ARG A 453 -6.72 -12.46 -5.38
CA ARG A 453 -7.22 -11.22 -4.77
C ARG A 453 -8.58 -11.41 -4.13
N CYS A 454 -9.50 -12.11 -4.79
CA CYS A 454 -10.81 -12.42 -4.22
C CYS A 454 -10.73 -13.32 -2.99
N GLN A 455 -9.83 -14.31 -2.98
CA GLN A 455 -9.58 -15.14 -1.80
C GLN A 455 -9.05 -14.32 -0.62
N MET A 456 -8.11 -13.40 -0.88
CA MET A 456 -7.60 -12.50 0.17
C MET A 456 -8.69 -11.56 0.70
N LEU A 457 -9.51 -10.99 -0.19
CA LEU A 457 -10.63 -10.14 0.21
C LEU A 457 -11.66 -10.91 1.04
N ASP A 458 -12.05 -12.11 0.61
CA ASP A 458 -13.01 -12.96 1.34
C ASP A 458 -12.48 -13.33 2.72
N HIS A 459 -11.22 -13.75 2.81
CA HIS A 459 -10.57 -14.04 4.08
C HIS A 459 -10.55 -12.82 5.00
N LEU A 460 -10.08 -11.66 4.52
CA LEU A 460 -10.05 -10.44 5.31
C LEU A 460 -11.44 -9.97 5.71
N SER A 461 -12.45 -10.15 4.86
CA SER A 461 -13.84 -9.78 5.19
C SER A 461 -14.44 -10.63 6.30
N LYS A 462 -14.05 -11.91 6.40
CA LYS A 462 -14.53 -12.84 7.43
C LYS A 462 -13.83 -12.65 8.77
N HIS A 463 -12.53 -12.36 8.75
CA HIS A 463 -11.69 -12.35 9.95
C HIS A 463 -11.33 -10.95 10.45
N HIS A 464 -11.35 -9.94 9.57
CA HIS A 464 -10.96 -8.55 9.83
C HIS A 464 -11.90 -7.55 9.12
N PRO A 465 -13.23 -7.62 9.35
CA PRO A 465 -14.22 -6.80 8.64
C PRO A 465 -13.97 -5.29 8.77
N GLU A 466 -13.34 -4.84 9.86
CA GLU A 466 -12.95 -3.45 10.11
C GLU A 466 -11.97 -2.89 9.07
N LEU A 467 -11.20 -3.75 8.40
CA LEU A 467 -10.25 -3.34 7.36
C LEU A 467 -10.88 -3.26 5.97
N VAL A 468 -12.05 -3.86 5.77
CA VAL A 468 -12.73 -3.83 4.46
C VAL A 468 -13.25 -2.44 4.15
N ASP A 469 -13.68 -1.70 5.18
CA ASP A 469 -14.13 -0.32 5.03
C ASP A 469 -13.01 0.56 4.47
N SER A 470 -11.77 0.37 4.91
CA SER A 470 -10.60 1.04 4.34
C SER A 470 -10.52 0.80 2.83
N ILE A 471 -10.55 -0.46 2.36
CA ILE A 471 -10.46 -0.77 0.93
C ILE A 471 -11.60 -0.17 0.10
N ARG A 472 -12.84 -0.17 0.64
CA ARG A 472 -14.00 0.44 -0.03
C ARG A 472 -13.89 1.96 -0.10
N VAL A 473 -13.44 2.58 0.99
CA VAL A 473 -13.33 4.03 1.14
C VAL A 473 -12.23 4.63 0.26
N PHE A 474 -11.14 3.89 0.03
CA PHE A 474 -10.00 4.36 -0.79
C PHE A 474 -10.06 3.91 -2.26
N ASP A 475 -11.19 3.35 -2.69
CA ASP A 475 -11.40 2.82 -4.05
C ASP A 475 -10.29 1.87 -4.53
N ALA A 476 -9.72 1.11 -3.59
CA ALA A 476 -8.95 -0.08 -3.92
C ALA A 476 -9.89 -1.24 -4.34
N SER A 477 -11.21 -1.03 -4.30
CA SER A 477 -12.25 -1.98 -4.70
C SER A 477 -12.04 -2.55 -6.11
N GLY A 478 -11.58 -1.74 -7.07
CA GLY A 478 -11.29 -2.19 -8.44
C GLY A 478 -10.14 -3.19 -8.54
N VAL A 479 -9.27 -3.27 -7.53
CA VAL A 479 -8.25 -4.34 -7.43
C VAL A 479 -8.94 -5.68 -7.13
N PHE A 480 -10.03 -5.66 -6.37
CA PHE A 480 -10.78 -6.81 -5.87
C PHE A 480 -12.18 -6.91 -6.48
N ASP A 481 -12.33 -6.60 -7.76
CA ASP A 481 -13.59 -6.82 -8.47
C ASP A 481 -13.89 -8.33 -8.51
N CYS A 482 -14.75 -8.77 -7.58
CA CYS A 482 -15.06 -10.17 -7.32
C CYS A 482 -16.51 -10.53 -7.61
N GLU A 483 -17.24 -9.67 -8.34
CA GLU A 483 -18.66 -9.85 -8.63
C GLU A 483 -18.94 -11.20 -9.33
N ASP A 484 -18.04 -11.63 -10.23
CA ASP A 484 -18.12 -12.91 -10.92
C ASP A 484 -17.99 -14.13 -9.99
N PHE A 485 -17.32 -14.00 -8.84
CA PHE A 485 -17.02 -15.12 -7.93
C PHE A 485 -18.11 -15.32 -6.86
N ALA A 486 -18.87 -14.27 -6.52
CA ALA A 486 -20.01 -14.37 -5.62
C ALA A 486 -21.14 -15.23 -6.22
N ALA A 487 -21.32 -15.18 -7.55
CA ALA A 487 -22.32 -15.98 -8.27
C ALA A 487 -21.94 -17.47 -8.37
N ALA A 488 -20.64 -17.81 -8.40
CA ALA A 488 -20.17 -19.20 -8.46
C ALA A 488 -20.35 -19.95 -7.14
N ALA A 489 -20.18 -19.27 -5.99
CA ALA A 489 -20.34 -19.88 -4.67
C ALA A 489 -21.80 -20.21 -4.32
N GLN A 490 -22.77 -19.52 -4.92
CA GLN A 490 -24.21 -19.78 -4.73
C GLN A 490 -24.72 -20.99 -5.55
N ASN A 491 -23.99 -21.41 -6.59
CA ASN A 491 -24.36 -22.57 -7.42
C ASN A 491 -23.69 -23.89 -6.99
N SER A 492 -22.94 -23.86 -5.89
CA SER A 492 -22.23 -25.02 -5.33
C SER A 492 -22.63 -25.35 -3.88
N GLN A 493 -23.79 -24.84 -3.41
CA GLN A 493 -24.42 -25.26 -2.15
C GLN A 493 -25.46 -26.34 -2.36
#